data_AF-A0A2V8IEN5-F1
#
_entry.id   AF-A0A2V8IEN5-F1
#
_cell.length_a   1.000
_cell.length_b   1.000
_cell.length_c   1.000
_cell.angle_alpha   90.00
_cell.angle_beta   90.00
_cell.angle_gamma   90.00
#
_symmetry.space_group_name_H-M   'P 1'
#
loop_
_entity.id
_entity.type
_entity.pdbx_description
1 polymer ?
#
loop_
_entity_poly.entity_id
_entity_poly.type
_entity_poly.pdbx_seq_one_letter_code
_entity_poly.pdbx_strand_id
1 'polypeptide(L)' 'MLGRALVLTISDTAAAGKREDLSGPEARRILSEAGFEVAAIEILPDERSAIEWRLRRASEEDFRLVVTSGGTG' A
#
# COMPACT_ATOMS: atom_id res chain seq x y z
N MET A 1 -11.39 12.96 10.86
CA MET A 1 -10.39 12.17 10.09
C MET A 1 -10.28 10.81 10.78
N LEU A 2 -10.43 9.70 10.04
CA LEU A 2 -10.45 8.34 10.61
C LEU A 2 -9.07 7.83 11.07
N GLY A 3 -8.00 8.51 10.62
CA GLY A 3 -6.61 8.19 10.93
C GLY A 3 -5.77 8.15 9.67
N ARG A 4 -4.47 7.86 9.84
CA ARG A 4 -3.54 7.71 8.73
C ARG A 4 -3.65 6.30 8.13
N ALA A 5 -3.58 6.20 6.82
CA ALA A 5 -3.56 4.95 6.07
C ALA A 5 -2.32 4.84 5.18
N LEU A 6 -1.88 3.60 4.98
CA LEU A 6 -0.82 3.21 4.05
C LEU A 6 -1.42 2.32 2.95
N VAL A 7 -1.04 2.58 1.70
CA VAL A 7 -1.40 1.74 0.55
C VAL A 7 -0.16 1.06 0.00
N LEU A 8 -0.21 -0.26 -0.15
CA LEU A 8 0.87 -1.08 -0.70
C LEU A 8 0.37 -1.85 -1.94
N THR A 9 0.98 -1.59 -3.09
CA THR A 9 0.79 -2.39 -4.31
C THR A 9 1.89 -3.44 -4.39
N ILE A 10 1.54 -4.72 -4.42
CA ILE A 10 2.47 -5.85 -4.51
C ILE A 10 2.48 -6.34 -5.96
N SER A 11 3.57 -6.09 -6.68
CA SER A 11 3.72 -6.50 -8.07
C SER A 11 5.15 -6.35 -8.58
N ASP A 12 5.77 -7.44 -9.03
CA ASP A 12 7.09 -7.42 -9.66
C ASP A 12 7.15 -6.50 -10.88
N THR A 13 6.12 -6.51 -11.72
CA THR A 13 6.09 -5.70 -12.94
C THR A 13 5.91 -4.22 -12.66
N ALA A 14 5.12 -3.86 -11.65
CA ALA A 14 4.99 -2.47 -11.22
C ALA A 14 6.25 -1.98 -10.49
N ALA A 15 6.82 -2.80 -9.60
CA ALA A 15 8.06 -2.50 -8.91
C ALA A 15 9.24 -2.33 -9.87
N ALA A 16 9.26 -3.11 -10.97
CA ALA A 16 10.25 -2.97 -12.04
C ALA A 16 9.96 -1.83 -13.04
N GLY A 17 8.90 -1.04 -12.84
CA GLY A 17 8.49 0.05 -13.73
C GLY A 17 7.99 -0.40 -15.12
N LYS A 18 7.69 -1.69 -15.28
CA LYS A 18 7.20 -2.28 -16.55
C LYS A 18 5.68 -2.14 -16.72
N ARG A 19 4.98 -1.80 -15.64
CA ARG A 19 3.54 -1.57 -15.60
C ARG A 19 3.24 -0.41 -14.66
N GLU A 20 2.34 0.48 -15.06
CA GLU A 20 1.86 1.54 -14.19
C GLU A 20 1.02 0.96 -13.03
N ASP A 21 1.20 1.50 -11.83
CA ASP A 21 0.33 1.21 -10.71
C ASP A 21 -0.96 2.04 -10.78
N LEU A 22 -2.06 1.38 -11.13
CA LEU A 22 -3.41 1.95 -11.10
C LEU A 22 -4.14 1.68 -9.78
N SER A 23 -3.70 0.67 -9.03
CA SER A 23 -4.34 0.23 -7.79
C SER A 23 -4.04 1.19 -6.64
N GLY A 24 -2.79 1.64 -6.53
CA GLY A 24 -2.36 2.60 -5.51
C GLY A 24 -3.15 3.91 -5.54
N PRO A 25 -3.23 4.62 -6.69
CA PRO A 25 -4.01 5.84 -6.83
C PRO A 25 -5.51 5.65 -6.55
N GLU A 26 -6.10 4.55 -7.02
CA GLU A 26 -7.53 4.28 -6.80
C GLU A 26 -7.84 3.96 -5.33
N ALA A 27 -7.00 3.16 -4.67
CA ALA A 27 -7.12 2.94 -3.23
C ALA A 27 -7.00 4.25 -2.45
N ARG A 28 -6.08 5.16 -2.84
CA ARG A 28 -6.00 6.49 -2.22
C ARG A 28 -7.29 7.28 -2.39
N ARG A 29 -7.88 7.29 -3.58
CA ARG A 29 -9.14 7.98 -3.85
C ARG A 29 -10.25 7.48 -2.92
N ILE A 30 -10.47 6.16 -2.89
CA ILE A 30 -11.51 5.52 -2.08
C ILE A 30 -11.30 5.80 -0.57
N LEU A 31 -10.06 5.64 -0.09
CA LEU A 31 -9.75 5.86 1.34
C LEU A 31 -9.89 7.33 1.74
N SER A 32 -9.50 8.26 0.86
CA SER A 32 -9.64 9.69 1.11
C SER A 32 -11.13 10.09 1.16
N GLU A 33 -11.95 9.56 0.25
CA GLU A 33 -13.41 9.73 0.27
C GLU A 33 -14.05 9.13 1.54
N ALA A 34 -13.51 8.03 2.06
CA ALA A 34 -13.91 7.44 3.32
C ALA A 34 -13.45 8.24 4.56
N GLY A 35 -12.55 9.23 4.40
CA GLY A 35 -12.10 10.11 5.48
C GLY A 35 -10.77 9.73 6.15
N PHE A 36 -9.98 8.86 5.53
CA PHE A 36 -8.60 8.59 5.93
C PHE A 36 -7.63 9.63 5.35
N GLU A 37 -6.53 9.87 6.06
CA GLU A 37 -5.35 10.53 5.50
C GLU A 37 -4.43 9.46 4.91
N VAL A 38 -4.34 9.37 3.59
CA VAL A 38 -3.41 8.43 2.95
C VAL A 38 -2.01 9.02 2.97
N ALA A 39 -1.20 8.64 3.96
CA ALA A 39 0.09 9.27 4.20
C ALA A 39 1.19 8.75 3.26
N ALA A 40 1.02 7.56 2.68
CA ALA A 40 1.93 7.00 1.69
C ALA A 40 1.23 6.00 0.76
N ILE A 41 1.73 5.94 -0.48
CA ILE A 41 1.46 4.89 -1.47
C ILE A 41 2.81 4.33 -1.88
N GLU A 42 2.99 3.02 -1.80
CA GLU A 42 4.24 2.35 -2.13
C GLU A 42 3.99 1.13 -3.02
N ILE A 43 4.98 0.79 -3.84
CA ILE A 43 4.99 -0.41 -4.65
C ILE A 43 6.10 -1.32 -4.13
N LEU A 44 5.77 -2.58 -3.84
CA LEU A 44 6.72 -3.61 -3.42
C LEU A 44 6.74 -4.74 -4.48
N PRO A 45 7.90 -5.39 -4.70
CA PRO A 45 7.94 -6.63 -5.46
C PRO A 45 7.24 -7.76 -4.69
N ASP A 46 6.97 -8.88 -5.37
CA ASP A 46 6.35 -10.08 -4.79
C ASP A 46 7.38 -10.89 -3.97
N GLU A 47 8.05 -10.20 -3.06
CA GLU A 47 9.09 -10.73 -2.19
C GLU A 47 8.61 -10.75 -0.76
N ARG A 48 8.43 -11.96 -0.21
CA ARG A 48 7.92 -12.17 1.15
C ARG A 48 8.66 -11.36 2.21
N SER A 49 10.00 -11.32 2.17
CA SER A 49 10.81 -10.58 3.13
C SER A 49 10.56 -9.08 3.08
N ALA A 50 10.40 -8.50 1.88
CA ALA A 50 10.10 -7.08 1.71
C ALA A 50 8.71 -6.73 2.24
N ILE A 51 7.70 -7.55 1.93
CA ILE A 51 6.32 -7.39 2.40
C ILE A 51 6.26 -7.49 3.92
N GLU A 52 6.84 -8.55 4.50
CA GLU A 52 6.85 -8.75 5.96
C GLU A 52 7.54 -7.60 6.70
N TRP A 53 8.70 -7.14 6.19
CA TRP A 53 9.42 -6.02 6.78
C TRP A 53 8.57 -4.75 6.76
N ARG A 54 7.96 -4.42 5.62
CA ARG A 54 7.19 -3.18 5.49
C ARG A 54 5.94 -3.17 6.36
N LEU A 55 5.23 -4.29 6.43
CA LEU A 55 4.03 -4.44 7.28
C LEU A 55 4.38 -4.33 8.77
N ARG A 56 5.50 -4.93 9.21
CA ARG A 56 5.97 -4.79 10.61
C ARG A 56 6.31 -3.34 10.94
N ARG A 57 7.04 -2.66 10.06
CA ARG A 57 7.35 -1.23 10.23
C ARG A 57 6.08 -0.38 10.27
N ALA A 58 5.12 -0.65 9.38
CA ALA A 58 3.83 0.06 9.40
C ALA A 58 3.09 -0.10 10.72
N SER A 59 3.20 -1.26 11.39
CA SER A 59 2.57 -1.49 12.70
C SER A 59 3.24 -0.75 13.87
N GLU A 60 4.49 -0.31 13.69
CA GLU A 60 5.23 0.51 14.64
C GLU A 60 5.00 2.02 14.38
N GLU A 61 4.48 2.36 13.21
CA GLU A 61 4.12 3.71 12.79
C GLU A 61 2.66 4.03 13.18
N ASP A 62 2.28 5.31 13.19
CA ASP A 62 0.91 5.74 13.50
C ASP A 62 -0.06 5.55 12.31
N PHE A 63 -0.13 4.33 11.78
CA PHE A 63 -1.13 3.93 10.79
C PHE A 63 -2.30 3.22 11.45
N ARG A 64 -3.52 3.65 11.14
CA ARG A 64 -4.77 3.00 11.58
C ARG A 64 -5.25 1.93 10.59
N LEU A 65 -4.75 1.96 9.36
CA LEU A 65 -5.11 1.03 8.29
C LEU A 65 -3.93 0.84 7.33
N VAL A 66 -3.68 -0.40 6.94
CA VAL A 66 -2.81 -0.75 5.80
C VAL A 66 -3.66 -1.50 4.79
N VAL A 67 -3.65 -1.06 3.53
CA VAL A 67 -4.34 -1.74 2.42
C VAL A 67 -3.30 -2.28 1.45
N THR A 68 -3.34 -3.59 1.22
CA THR A 68 -2.51 -4.25 0.22
C THR A 68 -3.33 -4.61 -1.02
N SER A 69 -2.72 -4.54 -2.21
CA SER A 69 -3.32 -5.06 -3.45
C SER A 69 -2.30 -5.84 -4.26
N GLY A 70 -2.71 -6.97 -4.86
CA GLY A 70 -1.80 -7.91 -5.56
C GLY A 70 -1.23 -9.00 -4.65
N GLY A 71 -0.72 -10.09 -5.23
CA GLY A 71 -0.07 -11.20 -4.50
C GLY A 71 -1.00 -12.15 -3.72
N THR A 72 -2.30 -12.20 -4.05
CA THR A 72 -3.31 -13.01 -3.33
C THR A 72 -3.86 -14.20 -4.13
N GLY A 73 -3.25 -14.53 -5.27
CA GLY A 73 -3.66 -15.62 -6.17
C GLY A 73 -3.13 -16.98 -5.78
#